data_AF-A0A961CWN9-F1
#
_entry.id   AF-A0A961CWN9-F1
#
_cell.length_a   1.000
_cell.length_b   1.000
_cell.length_c   1.000
_cell.angle_alpha   90.00
_cell.angle_beta   90.00
_cell.angle_gamma   90.00
#
_symmetry.space_group_name_H-M   'P 1'
#
loop_
_entity.id
_entity.type
_entity.pdbx_description
1 polymer ?
#
loop_
_entity_poly.entity_id
_entity_poly.type
_entity_poly.pdbx_seq_one_letter_code
_entity_poly.pdbx_strand_id
1 'polypeptide(L)'
;MLRMLGLTVLALATACAGTSTRQVSVEAETTVTAESTTTTTEAPDCASTLPTSAQASQLLMVMVDDPHHAAEALAAGEVGGFGLKGNQRSDVDEAISEVTADTPLPATVAVDEEGGPVQRLRYSAGRIPSASETADGSVEEAASTMAEHASRMADIGVTMNFAPVADLENEAVLSGRTYSDDPDTVAMYASAVADATAAAGITPVVKHWPGIGGADTDPHEELPVLDDVAQLRAHDMRAFDAVIEAAPVAVMVAHAEVPGLTAPGEPVSLSRDAITGELRGSSGFDGVVITDSLGMGAIVNQQTQADAAVAAIAAGADIALLSGADVVADAHQRVITAIEDGEIPGDQVEQSVRRVLAMKGIEGECFDAISAYAAIDRTRAEQDATSGEATEDGTDDTTGSDDPADSSGEGITDSGINDPTSDTGSGTGD
;
A
#
# COMPACT_ATOMS: atom_id res chain seq x y z
N MET A 1 -26.55 -94.38 -45.95
CA MET A 1 -27.70 -93.46 -45.95
C MET A 1 -27.14 -92.06 -45.75
N LEU A 2 -26.58 -91.40 -46.77
CA LEU A 2 -27.22 -90.81 -47.95
C LEU A 2 -28.31 -89.79 -47.58
N ARG A 3 -27.95 -88.51 -47.53
CA ARG A 3 -28.72 -87.43 -48.17
C ARG A 3 -27.83 -86.22 -48.43
N MET A 4 -27.54 -86.03 -49.71
CA MET A 4 -27.11 -84.80 -50.35
C MET A 4 -28.17 -83.70 -50.20
N LEU A 5 -27.70 -82.46 -50.05
CA LEU A 5 -28.16 -81.20 -50.68
C LEU A 5 -27.10 -80.18 -50.20
N GLY A 6 -26.44 -79.33 -50.99
CA GLY A 6 -26.72 -78.77 -52.29
C GLY A 6 -26.25 -77.32 -52.26
N LEU A 7 -24.99 -77.10 -52.63
CA LEU A 7 -24.40 -75.93 -53.31
C LEU A 7 -24.94 -74.51 -52.99
N THR A 8 -24.11 -73.63 -52.43
CA THR A 8 -23.78 -72.33 -53.06
C THR A 8 -22.47 -71.78 -52.50
N VAL A 9 -21.55 -71.45 -53.41
CA VAL A 9 -20.23 -70.86 -53.15
C VAL A 9 -20.39 -69.33 -53.12
N LEU A 10 -19.91 -68.68 -52.06
CA LEU A 10 -19.62 -67.25 -52.06
C LEU A 10 -18.29 -67.04 -51.33
N ALA A 11 -17.27 -66.67 -52.08
CA ALA A 11 -15.93 -66.38 -51.60
C ALA A 11 -15.85 -64.92 -51.13
N LEU A 12 -15.61 -64.68 -49.85
CA LEU A 12 -15.08 -63.42 -49.33
C LEU A 12 -13.93 -63.75 -48.36
N ALA A 13 -12.72 -63.34 -48.75
CA ALA A 13 -11.52 -63.49 -47.94
C ALA A 13 -11.56 -62.53 -46.75
N THR A 14 -11.52 -63.06 -45.54
CA THR A 14 -11.29 -62.33 -44.29
C THR A 14 -9.78 -62.17 -44.08
N ALA A 15 -9.30 -60.92 -44.15
CA ALA A 15 -7.99 -60.53 -43.66
C ALA A 15 -8.08 -60.24 -42.16
N CYS A 16 -7.36 -61.01 -41.34
CA CYS A 16 -7.13 -60.73 -39.94
C CYS A 16 -5.83 -59.94 -39.76
N ALA A 17 -5.96 -58.82 -39.05
CA ALA A 17 -5.02 -58.16 -38.15
C ALA A 17 -3.50 -58.44 -38.28
N GLY A 18 -2.75 -57.36 -38.52
CA GLY A 18 -1.32 -57.26 -38.31
C GLY A 18 -0.91 -55.80 -38.31
N THR A 19 -0.89 -55.20 -37.12
CA THR A 19 -0.64 -53.78 -36.82
C THR A 19 0.67 -53.29 -37.46
N SER A 20 0.55 -52.42 -38.46
CA SER A 20 1.71 -51.77 -39.09
C SER A 20 2.02 -50.49 -38.34
N THR A 21 3.20 -50.47 -37.73
CA THR A 21 3.88 -49.32 -37.13
C THR A 21 3.85 -48.13 -38.08
N ARG A 22 3.12 -47.07 -37.71
CA ARG A 22 3.19 -45.78 -38.41
C ARG A 22 4.17 -44.91 -37.64
N GLN A 23 5.41 -44.86 -38.12
CA GLN A 23 6.38 -43.84 -37.71
C GLN A 23 5.78 -42.47 -38.07
N VAL A 24 5.42 -41.71 -37.04
CA VAL A 24 5.20 -40.27 -37.18
C VAL A 24 6.58 -39.64 -36.98
N SER A 25 7.13 -39.10 -38.07
CA SER A 25 8.28 -38.21 -38.04
C SER A 25 7.82 -36.92 -37.38
N VAL A 26 8.33 -36.63 -36.19
CA VAL A 26 8.20 -35.30 -35.57
C VAL A 26 9.30 -34.45 -36.19
N GLU A 27 8.91 -33.56 -37.10
CA GLU A 27 9.79 -32.47 -37.53
C GLU A 27 10.06 -31.59 -36.31
N ALA A 28 11.34 -31.37 -36.02
CA ALA A 28 11.78 -30.48 -34.97
C ALA A 28 11.37 -29.05 -35.34
N GLU A 29 10.30 -28.55 -34.71
CA GLU A 29 10.03 -27.12 -34.70
C GLU A 29 11.20 -26.42 -34.03
N THR A 30 11.75 -25.47 -34.77
CA THR A 30 12.84 -24.61 -34.36
C THR A 30 12.34 -23.78 -33.19
N THR A 31 12.87 -24.04 -32.00
CA THR A 31 12.66 -23.23 -30.81
C THR A 31 13.11 -21.82 -31.13
N VAL A 32 12.16 -20.92 -31.32
CA VAL A 32 12.40 -19.48 -31.28
C VAL A 32 12.68 -19.18 -29.82
N THR A 33 13.95 -19.02 -29.49
CA THR A 33 14.37 -18.44 -28.22
C THR A 33 13.74 -17.05 -28.15
N ALA A 34 12.72 -16.90 -27.33
CA ALA A 34 12.24 -15.60 -26.93
C ALA A 34 13.39 -14.93 -26.17
N GLU A 35 14.01 -13.92 -26.80
CA GLU A 35 14.86 -12.98 -26.08
C GLU A 35 13.98 -12.30 -25.04
N SER A 36 14.24 -12.64 -23.78
CA SER A 36 13.73 -11.91 -22.63
C SER A 36 14.43 -10.55 -22.63
N THR A 37 13.84 -9.57 -23.30
CA THR A 37 14.19 -8.16 -23.11
C THR A 37 13.70 -7.74 -21.73
N THR A 38 14.50 -7.98 -20.70
CA THR A 38 14.46 -7.18 -19.49
C THR A 38 14.90 -5.77 -19.87
N THR A 39 13.95 -4.86 -20.05
CA THR A 39 14.23 -3.44 -20.08
C THR A 39 14.68 -3.06 -18.68
N THR A 40 15.98 -3.10 -18.42
CA THR A 40 16.55 -2.50 -17.21
C THR A 40 16.47 -0.99 -17.43
N THR A 41 15.33 -0.39 -17.10
CA THR A 41 15.21 1.07 -16.99
C THR A 41 16.17 1.49 -15.89
N GLU A 42 17.25 2.17 -16.28
CA GLU A 42 18.25 2.71 -15.35
C GLU A 42 17.53 3.71 -14.44
N ALA A 43 17.54 3.47 -13.13
CA ALA A 43 16.83 4.31 -12.18
C ALA A 43 17.28 5.78 -12.32
N PRO A 44 16.36 6.75 -12.18
CA PRO A 44 16.66 8.14 -12.50
C PRO A 44 17.83 8.68 -11.68
N ASP A 45 18.81 9.28 -12.36
CA ASP A 45 20.00 9.86 -11.73
C ASP A 45 19.65 11.10 -10.88
N CYS A 46 18.43 11.64 -11.05
CA CYS A 46 17.98 12.83 -10.37
C CYS A 46 17.65 12.65 -8.88
N ALA A 47 17.50 11.41 -8.38
CA ALA A 47 17.11 11.16 -6.97
C ALA A 47 18.04 11.83 -5.96
N SER A 48 19.35 11.83 -6.24
CA SER A 48 20.39 12.47 -5.41
C SER A 48 20.42 14.01 -5.52
N THR A 49 19.78 14.55 -6.57
CA THR A 49 19.79 15.99 -6.89
C THR A 49 18.52 16.71 -6.45
N LEU A 50 17.48 15.98 -6.06
CA LEU A 50 16.27 16.54 -5.47
C LEU A 50 16.61 17.21 -4.11
N PRO A 51 15.98 18.35 -3.79
CA PRO A 51 16.05 18.90 -2.43
C PRO A 51 15.58 17.87 -1.39
N THR A 52 16.12 17.93 -0.16
CA THR A 52 15.73 17.01 0.93
C THR A 52 14.23 16.99 1.18
N SER A 53 13.58 18.16 1.08
CA SER A 53 12.12 18.31 1.15
C SER A 53 11.43 17.43 0.12
N ALA A 54 11.85 17.49 -1.14
CA ALA A 54 11.30 16.70 -2.23
C ALA A 54 11.58 15.19 -2.08
N GLN A 55 12.78 14.83 -1.62
CA GLN A 55 13.11 13.44 -1.29
C GLN A 55 12.15 12.91 -0.22
N ALA A 56 11.97 13.65 0.88
CA ALA A 56 11.03 13.29 1.94
C ALA A 56 9.59 13.14 1.42
N SER A 57 9.14 14.03 0.52
CA SER A 57 7.81 13.93 -0.09
C SER A 57 7.63 12.58 -0.79
N GLN A 58 8.61 12.15 -1.59
CA GLN A 58 8.51 10.88 -2.33
C GLN A 58 8.45 9.64 -1.43
N LEU A 59 8.83 9.76 -0.15
CA LEU A 59 8.77 8.68 0.83
C LEU A 59 7.46 8.66 1.63
N LEU A 60 6.53 9.60 1.37
CA LEU A 60 5.26 9.73 2.07
C LEU A 60 4.08 9.62 1.11
N MET A 61 3.06 8.87 1.52
CA MET A 61 1.76 8.78 0.85
C MET A 61 0.65 8.97 1.88
N VAL A 62 -0.42 9.69 1.53
CA VAL A 62 -1.54 9.95 2.46
C VAL A 62 -2.83 9.24 2.03
N MET A 63 -3.54 8.61 2.97
CA MET A 63 -4.85 8.01 2.74
C MET A 63 -5.99 9.01 2.94
N VAL A 64 -6.76 9.28 1.88
CA VAL A 64 -7.86 10.24 1.84
C VAL A 64 -9.15 9.59 1.35
N ASP A 65 -10.29 10.06 1.86
CA ASP A 65 -11.63 9.60 1.46
C ASP A 65 -12.20 10.34 0.24
N ASP A 66 -11.63 11.49 -0.11
CA ASP A 66 -11.91 12.25 -1.33
C ASP A 66 -10.58 12.79 -1.88
N PRO A 67 -10.30 12.71 -3.20
CA PRO A 67 -9.05 13.21 -3.79
C PRO A 67 -8.71 14.65 -3.40
N HIS A 68 -9.71 15.53 -3.25
CA HIS A 68 -9.49 16.94 -2.89
C HIS A 68 -8.85 17.12 -1.52
N HIS A 69 -8.99 16.15 -0.61
CA HIS A 69 -8.34 16.20 0.70
C HIS A 69 -6.82 15.99 0.61
N ALA A 70 -6.29 15.52 -0.52
CA ALA A 70 -4.85 15.44 -0.76
C ALA A 70 -4.29 16.70 -1.46
N ALA A 71 -5.14 17.60 -1.95
CA ALA A 71 -4.73 18.70 -2.81
C ALA A 71 -3.74 19.66 -2.13
N GLU A 72 -3.97 20.00 -0.86
CA GLU A 72 -3.09 20.88 -0.10
C GLU A 72 -1.70 20.26 0.09
N ALA A 73 -1.64 19.00 0.54
CA ALA A 73 -0.39 18.26 0.74
C ALA A 73 0.40 18.08 -0.58
N LEU A 74 -0.28 17.82 -1.69
CA LEU A 74 0.35 17.71 -3.01
C LEU A 74 0.90 19.06 -3.50
N ALA A 75 0.13 20.13 -3.37
CA ALA A 75 0.53 21.47 -3.78
C ALA A 75 1.67 22.03 -2.91
N ALA A 76 1.68 21.71 -1.61
CA ALA A 76 2.76 22.02 -0.69
C ALA A 76 4.00 21.12 -0.90
N GLY A 77 3.91 20.12 -1.77
CA GLY A 77 5.00 19.19 -2.04
C GLY A 77 5.39 18.38 -0.81
N GLU A 78 4.43 17.94 -0.01
CA GLU A 78 4.68 17.23 1.26
C GLU A 78 4.52 15.71 1.13
N VAL A 79 3.85 15.26 0.06
CA VAL A 79 3.65 13.84 -0.26
C VAL A 79 3.94 13.55 -1.73
N GLY A 80 4.32 12.30 -2.01
CA GLY A 80 4.55 11.78 -3.35
C GLY A 80 3.29 11.21 -3.99
N GLY A 81 2.20 11.10 -3.24
CA GLY A 81 0.95 10.55 -3.73
C GLY A 81 -0.10 10.42 -2.62
N PHE A 82 -1.25 9.88 -3.00
CA PHE A 82 -2.34 9.58 -2.08
C PHE A 82 -3.01 8.26 -2.42
N GLY A 83 -3.61 7.63 -1.41
CA GLY A 83 -4.45 6.45 -1.57
C GLY A 83 -5.90 6.74 -1.20
N LEU A 84 -6.83 6.08 -1.89
CA LEU A 84 -8.27 6.27 -1.70
C LEU A 84 -8.83 5.29 -0.67
N LYS A 85 -9.49 5.82 0.37
CA LYS A 85 -10.27 5.03 1.34
C LYS A 85 -11.77 5.30 1.18
N GLY A 86 -12.58 4.41 1.74
CA GLY A 86 -14.04 4.51 1.62
C GLY A 86 -14.56 4.29 0.19
N ASN A 87 -15.89 4.29 0.02
CA ASN A 87 -16.47 4.15 -1.32
C ASN A 87 -16.33 5.46 -2.08
N GLN A 88 -15.73 5.40 -3.25
CA GLN A 88 -15.51 6.55 -4.11
C GLN A 88 -16.72 6.82 -5.00
N ARG A 89 -16.96 8.11 -5.26
CA ARG A 89 -18.02 8.58 -6.16
C ARG A 89 -17.78 8.15 -7.61
N SER A 90 -18.81 8.22 -8.45
CA SER A 90 -18.70 7.83 -9.87
C SER A 90 -17.83 8.77 -10.70
N ASP A 91 -17.69 10.02 -10.25
CA ASP A 91 -16.92 11.14 -10.84
C ASP A 91 -15.52 11.29 -10.19
N VAL A 92 -14.97 10.21 -9.62
CA VAL A 92 -13.67 10.24 -8.94
C VAL A 92 -12.50 10.51 -9.91
N ASP A 93 -12.67 10.19 -11.19
CA ASP A 93 -11.72 10.47 -12.27
C ASP A 93 -11.50 11.98 -12.49
N GLU A 94 -12.57 12.78 -12.46
CA GLU A 94 -12.48 14.24 -12.57
C GLU A 94 -11.73 14.83 -11.37
N ALA A 95 -12.05 14.36 -10.16
CA ALA A 95 -11.37 14.79 -8.93
C ALA A 95 -9.89 14.40 -8.90
N ILE A 96 -9.53 13.18 -9.33
CA ILE A 96 -8.13 12.75 -9.46
C ILE A 96 -7.41 13.65 -10.47
N SER A 97 -8.00 13.87 -11.64
CA SER A 97 -7.39 14.72 -12.68
C SER A 97 -7.18 16.16 -12.20
N GLU A 98 -8.09 16.72 -11.42
CA GLU A 98 -7.97 18.08 -10.88
C GLU A 98 -6.80 18.19 -9.90
N VAL A 99 -6.71 17.28 -8.93
CA VAL A 99 -5.70 17.39 -7.86
C VAL A 99 -4.29 16.98 -8.29
N THR A 100 -4.16 16.22 -9.39
CA THR A 100 -2.86 15.74 -9.88
C THR A 100 -2.27 16.58 -11.02
N ALA A 101 -3.04 17.50 -11.61
CA ALA A 101 -2.67 18.23 -12.83
C ALA A 101 -1.37 19.04 -12.71
N ASP A 102 -1.15 19.70 -11.57
CA ASP A 102 -0.06 20.68 -11.38
C ASP A 102 0.93 20.26 -10.28
N THR A 103 1.19 18.96 -10.17
CA THR A 103 2.14 18.42 -9.19
C THR A 103 3.59 18.52 -9.68
N PRO A 104 4.58 18.87 -8.82
CA PRO A 104 5.99 18.98 -9.23
C PRO A 104 6.59 17.71 -9.85
N LEU A 105 6.12 16.56 -9.35
CA LEU A 105 6.35 15.22 -9.90
C LEU A 105 5.00 14.52 -9.96
N PRO A 106 4.75 13.63 -10.94
CA PRO A 106 3.53 12.86 -11.00
C PRO A 106 3.21 12.18 -9.66
N ALA A 107 2.01 12.44 -9.15
CA ALA A 107 1.52 11.83 -7.94
C ALA A 107 1.18 10.35 -8.17
N THR A 108 1.56 9.49 -7.22
CA THR A 108 0.99 8.14 -7.18
C THR A 108 -0.46 8.23 -6.69
N VAL A 109 -1.37 7.55 -7.40
CA VAL A 109 -2.78 7.46 -7.04
C VAL A 109 -3.08 6.00 -6.74
N ALA A 110 -3.23 5.69 -5.46
CA ALA A 110 -3.40 4.33 -4.96
C ALA A 110 -4.85 4.03 -4.57
N VAL A 111 -5.23 2.75 -4.57
CA VAL A 111 -6.56 2.30 -4.16
C VAL A 111 -6.53 0.86 -3.68
N ASP A 112 -7.44 0.47 -2.78
CA ASP A 112 -7.69 -0.95 -2.50
C ASP A 112 -8.79 -1.52 -3.43
N GLU A 113 -8.41 -2.11 -4.55
CA GLU A 113 -9.30 -2.92 -5.40
C GLU A 113 -8.96 -4.41 -5.27
N GLU A 114 -9.19 -4.97 -4.08
CA GLU A 114 -9.10 -6.42 -3.81
C GLU A 114 -10.30 -7.17 -4.39
N GLY A 115 -11.47 -6.51 -4.36
CA GLY A 115 -12.76 -7.08 -4.71
C GLY A 115 -13.64 -7.39 -3.51
N GLY A 116 -14.90 -7.75 -3.78
CA GLY A 116 -15.88 -8.04 -2.73
C GLY A 116 -16.04 -6.91 -1.70
N PRO A 117 -15.73 -7.14 -0.40
CA PRO A 117 -15.90 -6.13 0.64
C PRO A 117 -14.92 -4.96 0.50
N VAL A 118 -13.68 -5.21 0.08
CA VAL A 118 -12.62 -4.21 -0.04
C VAL A 118 -12.49 -3.79 -1.51
N GLN A 119 -13.34 -2.83 -1.87
CA GLN A 119 -13.40 -2.28 -3.21
C GLN A 119 -13.95 -0.85 -3.17
N ARG A 120 -13.12 0.13 -3.50
CA ARG A 120 -13.41 1.57 -3.38
C ARG A 120 -14.11 2.12 -4.63
N LEU A 121 -13.79 1.62 -5.82
CA LEU A 121 -14.22 2.10 -7.14
C LEU A 121 -15.46 1.37 -7.68
N ARG A 122 -16.22 0.68 -6.84
CA ARG A 122 -17.41 -0.09 -7.26
C ARG A 122 -18.44 0.70 -8.07
N TYR A 123 -18.47 2.03 -7.94
CA TYR A 123 -19.39 2.91 -8.65
C TYR A 123 -18.81 3.49 -9.96
N SER A 124 -17.49 3.53 -10.12
CA SER A 124 -16.79 4.06 -11.31
C SER A 124 -16.20 2.96 -12.19
N ALA A 125 -15.64 1.90 -11.58
CA ALA A 125 -15.02 0.76 -12.27
C ALA A 125 -15.86 -0.54 -12.23
N GLY A 126 -17.02 -0.54 -11.56
CA GLY A 126 -17.88 -1.72 -11.42
C GLY A 126 -17.35 -2.75 -10.41
N ARG A 127 -18.20 -3.69 -9.98
CA ARG A 127 -17.83 -4.69 -8.95
C ARG A 127 -17.04 -5.86 -9.53
N ILE A 128 -16.07 -6.34 -8.77
CA ILE A 128 -15.37 -7.62 -9.00
C ILE A 128 -15.59 -8.57 -7.81
N PRO A 129 -15.54 -9.91 -8.01
CA PRO A 129 -15.68 -10.89 -6.94
C PRO A 129 -14.64 -10.71 -5.84
N SER A 130 -14.89 -11.22 -4.64
CA SER A 130 -13.86 -11.32 -3.61
C SER A 130 -12.76 -12.31 -4.02
N ALA A 131 -11.62 -12.32 -3.33
CA ALA A 131 -10.55 -13.30 -3.61
C ALA A 131 -11.05 -14.74 -3.47
N SER A 132 -11.86 -15.02 -2.44
CA SER A 132 -12.45 -16.35 -2.24
C SER A 132 -13.42 -16.75 -3.35
N GLU A 133 -14.28 -15.82 -3.80
CA GLU A 133 -15.19 -16.06 -4.93
C GLU A 133 -14.43 -16.19 -6.27
N THR A 134 -13.29 -15.49 -6.39
CA THR A 134 -12.41 -15.59 -7.55
C THR A 134 -11.77 -16.98 -7.64
N ALA A 135 -11.41 -17.56 -6.49
CA ALA A 135 -10.82 -18.90 -6.40
C ALA A 135 -11.80 -20.04 -6.71
N ASP A 136 -13.12 -19.78 -6.76
CA ASP A 136 -14.11 -20.75 -7.25
C ASP A 136 -14.02 -20.96 -8.79
N GLY A 137 -13.43 -20.00 -9.51
CA GLY A 137 -13.21 -20.04 -10.96
C GLY A 137 -11.80 -20.50 -11.34
N SER A 138 -11.42 -20.34 -12.61
CA SER A 138 -10.05 -20.60 -13.08
C SER A 138 -9.11 -19.41 -12.88
N VAL A 139 -7.80 -19.68 -12.82
CA VAL A 139 -6.77 -18.63 -12.75
C VAL A 139 -6.81 -17.73 -13.98
N GLU A 140 -7.13 -18.28 -15.16
CA GLU A 140 -7.29 -17.52 -16.39
C GLU A 140 -8.50 -16.56 -16.33
N GLU A 141 -9.61 -16.98 -15.72
CA GLU A 141 -10.77 -16.11 -15.48
C GLU A 141 -10.44 -15.00 -14.48
N ALA A 142 -9.67 -15.30 -13.43
CA ALA A 142 -9.19 -14.31 -12.47
C ALA A 142 -8.33 -13.24 -13.15
N ALA A 143 -7.35 -13.66 -13.97
CA ALA A 143 -6.49 -12.76 -14.74
C ALA A 143 -7.30 -11.90 -15.71
N SER A 144 -8.24 -12.50 -16.46
CA SER A 144 -9.09 -11.77 -17.42
C SER A 144 -9.98 -10.74 -16.71
N THR A 145 -10.57 -11.09 -15.57
CA THR A 145 -11.40 -10.20 -14.78
C THR A 145 -10.60 -9.02 -14.26
N MET A 146 -9.40 -9.28 -13.72
CA MET A 146 -8.53 -8.21 -13.24
C MET A 146 -8.00 -7.35 -14.40
N ALA A 147 -7.65 -7.91 -15.55
CA ALA A 147 -7.18 -7.12 -16.69
C ALA A 147 -8.23 -6.10 -17.18
N GLU A 148 -9.49 -6.53 -17.27
CA GLU A 148 -10.60 -5.62 -17.61
C GLU A 148 -10.81 -4.54 -16.54
N HIS A 149 -10.67 -4.92 -15.26
CA HIS A 149 -10.83 -3.98 -14.15
C HIS A 149 -9.68 -2.99 -14.05
N ALA A 150 -8.44 -3.44 -14.21
CA ALA A 150 -7.24 -2.64 -14.21
C ALA A 150 -7.21 -1.64 -15.37
N SER A 151 -7.72 -2.02 -16.55
CA SER A 151 -7.94 -1.05 -17.64
C SER A 151 -8.88 0.08 -17.21
N ARG A 152 -9.97 -0.22 -16.49
CA ARG A 152 -10.90 0.81 -15.99
C ARG A 152 -10.27 1.66 -14.89
N MET A 153 -9.47 1.06 -14.01
CA MET A 153 -8.69 1.79 -13.00
C MET A 153 -7.72 2.78 -13.66
N ALA A 154 -7.02 2.35 -14.72
CA ALA A 154 -6.10 3.20 -15.46
C ALA A 154 -6.82 4.37 -16.14
N ASP A 155 -8.00 4.13 -16.74
CA ASP A 155 -8.84 5.18 -17.32
C ASP A 155 -9.29 6.23 -16.27
N ILE A 156 -9.45 5.82 -15.00
CA ILE A 156 -9.78 6.71 -13.87
C ILE A 156 -8.56 7.51 -13.38
N GLY A 157 -7.35 7.12 -13.76
CA GLY A 157 -6.10 7.76 -13.31
C GLY A 157 -5.44 7.09 -12.11
N VAL A 158 -5.84 5.87 -11.75
CA VAL A 158 -5.14 5.06 -10.74
C VAL A 158 -3.81 4.57 -11.30
N THR A 159 -2.74 4.65 -10.50
CA THR A 159 -1.38 4.19 -10.87
C THR A 159 -0.84 3.11 -9.94
N MET A 160 -1.51 2.84 -8.82
CA MET A 160 -1.14 1.79 -7.88
C MET A 160 -2.40 1.10 -7.32
N ASN A 161 -2.36 -0.22 -7.18
CA ASN A 161 -3.45 -0.98 -6.56
C ASN A 161 -2.91 -1.78 -5.37
N PHE A 162 -3.48 -1.58 -4.19
CA PHE A 162 -3.22 -2.36 -2.98
C PHE A 162 -3.87 -3.75 -3.05
N ALA A 163 -3.54 -4.50 -4.11
CA ALA A 163 -3.91 -5.88 -4.34
C ALA A 163 -2.86 -6.49 -5.29
N PRO A 164 -2.66 -7.82 -5.27
CA PRO A 164 -3.46 -8.85 -4.59
C PRO A 164 -3.15 -9.02 -3.09
N VAL A 165 -4.11 -9.61 -2.37
CA VAL A 165 -3.86 -10.19 -1.03
C VAL A 165 -3.23 -11.57 -1.23
N ALA A 166 -2.01 -11.77 -0.72
CA ALA A 166 -1.29 -13.05 -0.76
C ALA A 166 -1.20 -13.71 0.62
N ASP A 167 -1.91 -13.17 1.62
CA ASP A 167 -2.13 -13.85 2.88
C ASP A 167 -2.90 -15.15 2.69
N LEU A 168 -2.65 -16.14 3.55
CA LEU A 168 -3.39 -17.40 3.59
C LEU A 168 -4.61 -17.27 4.51
N GLU A 169 -5.70 -17.97 4.17
CA GLU A 169 -6.95 -17.88 4.93
C GLU A 169 -6.76 -18.26 6.42
N ASN A 170 -7.34 -17.42 7.28
CA ASN A 170 -7.69 -17.78 8.66
C ASN A 170 -9.00 -17.05 8.99
N GLU A 171 -9.94 -17.77 9.62
CA GLU A 171 -11.32 -17.34 9.79
C GLU A 171 -11.50 -16.08 10.67
N ALA A 172 -10.44 -15.55 11.28
CA ALA A 172 -10.50 -14.43 12.22
C ALA A 172 -10.46 -13.04 11.55
N VAL A 173 -9.46 -12.74 10.72
CA VAL A 173 -9.14 -11.35 10.29
C VAL A 173 -9.38 -11.10 8.79
N LEU A 174 -9.26 -12.14 7.95
CA LEU A 174 -9.21 -11.99 6.49
C LEU A 174 -10.39 -12.63 5.74
N SER A 175 -11.49 -12.92 6.43
CA SER A 175 -12.61 -13.69 5.88
C SER A 175 -13.07 -13.18 4.50
N GLY A 176 -12.93 -14.04 3.48
CA GLY A 176 -13.31 -13.79 2.10
C GLY A 176 -12.34 -12.92 1.29
N ARG A 177 -11.26 -12.41 1.91
CA ARG A 177 -10.21 -11.59 1.26
C ARG A 177 -9.01 -12.41 0.78
N THR A 178 -8.91 -13.69 1.15
CA THR A 178 -7.85 -14.57 0.66
C THR A 178 -8.36 -15.52 -0.43
N TYR A 179 -7.44 -16.04 -1.25
CA TYR A 179 -7.78 -17.01 -2.29
C TYR A 179 -7.93 -18.44 -1.75
N SER A 180 -7.17 -18.81 -0.71
CA SER A 180 -7.11 -20.17 -0.16
C SER A 180 -6.30 -20.19 1.15
N ASP A 181 -6.32 -21.33 1.87
CA ASP A 181 -5.38 -21.69 2.93
C ASP A 181 -4.12 -22.41 2.39
N ASP A 182 -4.10 -22.79 1.11
CA ASP A 182 -2.98 -23.45 0.46
C ASP A 182 -2.04 -22.43 -0.24
N PRO A 183 -0.74 -22.37 0.12
CA PRO A 183 0.18 -21.37 -0.43
C PRO A 183 0.41 -21.50 -1.94
N ASP A 184 0.35 -22.73 -2.49
CA ASP A 184 0.53 -22.93 -3.92
C ASP A 184 -0.70 -22.39 -4.70
N THR A 185 -1.90 -22.56 -4.15
CA THR A 185 -3.14 -21.97 -4.70
C THR A 185 -3.11 -20.46 -4.64
N VAL A 186 -2.78 -19.87 -3.48
CA VAL A 186 -2.66 -18.41 -3.34
C VAL A 186 -1.63 -17.84 -4.30
N ALA A 187 -0.46 -18.47 -4.42
CA ALA A 187 0.58 -18.08 -5.37
C ALA A 187 0.06 -18.00 -6.82
N MET A 188 -0.70 -19.00 -7.29
CA MET A 188 -1.22 -19.02 -8.65
C MET A 188 -2.18 -17.87 -8.94
N TYR A 189 -3.18 -17.65 -8.07
CA TYR A 189 -4.17 -16.59 -8.29
C TYR A 189 -3.59 -15.19 -8.08
N ALA A 190 -2.85 -14.98 -6.99
CA ALA A 190 -2.25 -13.69 -6.69
C ALA A 190 -1.26 -13.28 -7.79
N SER A 191 -0.41 -14.19 -8.28
CA SER A 191 0.53 -13.88 -9.36
C SER A 191 -0.18 -13.46 -10.65
N ALA A 192 -1.24 -14.17 -11.02
CA ALA A 192 -2.01 -13.86 -12.23
C ALA A 192 -2.74 -12.52 -12.13
N VAL A 193 -3.26 -12.18 -10.94
CA VAL A 193 -3.92 -10.89 -10.66
C VAL A 193 -2.90 -9.75 -10.65
N ALA A 194 -1.72 -9.96 -10.06
CA ALA A 194 -0.64 -9.00 -10.06
C ALA A 194 -0.13 -8.72 -11.48
N ASP A 195 0.13 -9.75 -12.27
CA ASP A 195 0.56 -9.62 -13.67
C ASP A 195 -0.48 -8.88 -14.53
N ALA A 196 -1.77 -9.23 -14.39
CA ALA A 196 -2.85 -8.53 -15.09
C ALA A 196 -2.95 -7.04 -14.71
N THR A 197 -2.70 -6.71 -13.44
CA THR A 197 -2.66 -5.32 -12.95
C THR A 197 -1.47 -4.57 -13.54
N ALA A 198 -0.27 -5.16 -13.48
CA ALA A 198 0.96 -4.61 -14.03
C ALA A 198 0.87 -4.37 -15.55
N ALA A 199 0.24 -5.30 -16.29
CA ALA A 199 0.04 -5.19 -17.73
C ALA A 199 -0.82 -3.98 -18.14
N ALA A 200 -1.67 -3.46 -17.23
CA ALA A 200 -2.44 -2.23 -17.43
C ALA A 200 -1.65 -0.95 -17.09
N GLY A 201 -0.38 -1.06 -16.70
CA GLY A 201 0.45 0.09 -16.28
C GLY A 201 0.20 0.54 -14.84
N ILE A 202 -0.47 -0.28 -14.03
CA ILE A 202 -0.73 -0.01 -12.62
C ILE A 202 0.22 -0.85 -11.78
N THR A 203 0.87 -0.27 -10.77
CA THR A 203 1.73 -1.02 -9.86
C THR A 203 0.88 -1.88 -8.91
N PRO A 204 0.89 -3.22 -9.01
CA PRO A 204 0.29 -4.07 -7.98
C PRO A 204 1.11 -4.02 -6.69
N VAL A 205 0.42 -4.06 -5.55
CA VAL A 205 1.05 -4.15 -4.24
C VAL A 205 0.58 -5.43 -3.55
N VAL A 206 1.47 -6.40 -3.45
CA VAL A 206 1.20 -7.66 -2.75
C VAL A 206 1.23 -7.43 -1.24
N LYS A 207 0.24 -7.97 -0.51
CA LYS A 207 0.04 -7.69 0.92
C LYS A 207 -0.56 -8.88 1.69
N HIS A 208 -0.39 -8.96 3.01
CA HIS A 208 0.39 -8.08 3.90
C HIS A 208 1.63 -8.83 4.38
N TRP A 209 2.80 -8.56 3.80
CA TRP A 209 4.02 -9.30 4.10
C TRP A 209 4.39 -9.19 5.59
N PRO A 210 4.75 -10.29 6.27
CA PRO A 210 5.10 -11.61 5.74
C PRO A 210 3.97 -12.64 5.66
N GLY A 211 2.72 -12.20 5.79
CA GLY A 211 1.54 -13.05 5.94
C GLY A 211 0.90 -12.84 7.30
N ILE A 212 -0.27 -12.20 7.35
CA ILE A 212 -1.03 -11.97 8.59
C ILE A 212 -2.16 -12.97 8.83
N GLY A 213 -2.26 -14.00 7.99
CA GLY A 213 -3.25 -15.08 8.14
C GLY A 213 -3.22 -15.67 9.55
N GLY A 214 -2.05 -15.89 10.14
CA GLY A 214 -1.91 -16.44 11.50
C GLY A 214 -2.28 -15.49 12.67
N ALA A 215 -2.73 -14.26 12.43
CA ALA A 215 -3.01 -13.30 13.51
C ALA A 215 -4.30 -13.63 14.28
N ASP A 216 -4.21 -13.61 15.62
CA ASP A 216 -5.36 -13.80 16.52
C ASP A 216 -6.11 -12.49 16.83
N THR A 217 -5.52 -11.33 16.52
CA THR A 217 -6.11 -10.00 16.73
C THR A 217 -5.98 -9.13 15.48
N ASP A 218 -6.94 -8.22 15.28
CA ASP A 218 -6.91 -7.24 14.21
C ASP A 218 -5.84 -6.15 14.47
N PRO A 219 -4.86 -5.94 13.57
CA PRO A 219 -3.85 -4.89 13.71
C PRO A 219 -4.41 -3.46 13.71
N HIS A 220 -5.68 -3.26 13.31
CA HIS A 220 -6.36 -1.98 13.49
C HIS A 220 -6.61 -1.64 14.97
N GLU A 221 -6.65 -2.64 15.87
CA GLU A 221 -6.92 -2.46 17.29
C GLU A 221 -5.63 -2.48 18.14
N GLU A 222 -4.81 -3.52 17.99
CA GLU A 222 -3.56 -3.72 18.75
C GLU A 222 -2.54 -4.52 17.93
N LEU A 223 -1.29 -4.61 18.40
CA LEU A 223 -0.23 -5.30 17.67
C LEU A 223 -0.40 -6.84 17.79
N PRO A 224 -0.72 -7.58 16.71
CA PRO A 224 -0.76 -9.03 16.75
C PRO A 224 0.65 -9.63 16.83
N VAL A 225 0.74 -10.81 17.43
CA VAL A 225 1.95 -11.65 17.41
C VAL A 225 1.66 -12.84 16.51
N LEU A 226 2.50 -13.04 15.49
CA LEU A 226 2.39 -14.14 14.53
C LEU A 226 3.21 -15.36 14.98
N ASP A 227 3.12 -16.41 14.15
CA ASP A 227 4.05 -17.54 14.18
C ASP A 227 5.50 -17.10 14.00
N ASP A 228 6.43 -17.97 14.39
CA ASP A 228 7.86 -17.66 14.25
C ASP A 228 8.29 -17.60 12.77
N VAL A 229 9.41 -16.91 12.53
CA VAL A 229 9.93 -16.70 11.17
C VAL A 229 10.21 -17.99 10.40
N ALA A 230 10.54 -19.11 11.08
CA ALA A 230 10.82 -20.37 10.40
C ALA A 230 9.53 -21.02 9.89
N GLN A 231 8.44 -20.90 10.65
CA GLN A 231 7.10 -21.32 10.22
C GLN A 231 6.61 -20.48 9.04
N LEU A 232 6.70 -19.15 9.14
CA LEU A 232 6.26 -18.24 8.06
C LEU A 232 7.03 -18.48 6.75
N ARG A 233 8.36 -18.68 6.82
CA ARG A 233 9.17 -19.05 5.64
C ARG A 233 8.73 -20.37 5.00
N ALA A 234 8.33 -21.35 5.81
CA ALA A 234 7.94 -22.66 5.32
C ALA A 234 6.53 -22.67 4.71
N HIS A 235 5.74 -21.61 4.94
CA HIS A 235 4.32 -21.57 4.65
C HIS A 235 3.92 -20.23 4.00
N ASP A 236 3.51 -19.24 4.78
CA ASP A 236 2.92 -17.97 4.34
C ASP A 236 3.80 -17.19 3.35
N MET A 237 5.10 -17.05 3.64
CA MET A 237 6.03 -16.29 2.78
C MET A 237 6.18 -16.91 1.38
N ARG A 238 5.89 -18.21 1.20
CA ARG A 238 6.02 -18.88 -0.11
C ARG A 238 5.10 -18.28 -1.16
N ALA A 239 3.91 -17.82 -0.76
CA ALA A 239 3.00 -17.16 -1.67
C ALA A 239 3.54 -15.79 -2.11
N PHE A 240 4.11 -15.02 -1.18
CA PHE A 240 4.75 -13.73 -1.48
C PHE A 240 5.96 -13.90 -2.40
N ASP A 241 6.85 -14.85 -2.11
CA ASP A 241 8.03 -15.14 -2.93
C ASP A 241 7.61 -15.45 -4.37
N ALA A 242 6.59 -16.30 -4.55
CA ALA A 242 6.08 -16.64 -5.88
C ALA A 242 5.50 -15.43 -6.63
N VAL A 243 4.75 -14.55 -5.95
CA VAL A 243 4.19 -13.34 -6.56
C VAL A 243 5.29 -12.35 -6.95
N ILE A 244 6.29 -12.16 -6.09
CA ILE A 244 7.46 -11.31 -6.34
C ILE A 244 8.26 -11.82 -7.55
N GLU A 245 8.41 -13.13 -7.70
CA GLU A 245 9.08 -13.74 -8.85
C GLU A 245 8.27 -13.63 -10.15
N ALA A 246 6.94 -13.64 -10.06
CA ALA A 246 6.06 -13.71 -11.22
C ALA A 246 5.71 -12.35 -11.84
N ALA A 247 5.65 -11.27 -11.05
CA ALA A 247 5.19 -9.96 -11.51
C ALA A 247 6.00 -8.81 -10.89
N PRO A 248 6.10 -7.65 -11.58
CA PRO A 248 6.73 -6.45 -11.01
C PRO A 248 5.82 -5.82 -9.95
N VAL A 249 5.93 -6.29 -8.71
CA VAL A 249 5.12 -5.83 -7.58
C VAL A 249 5.88 -4.86 -6.67
N ALA A 250 5.12 -4.00 -5.99
CA ALA A 250 5.53 -3.48 -4.69
C ALA A 250 5.07 -4.44 -3.58
N VAL A 251 5.67 -4.36 -2.40
CA VAL A 251 5.32 -5.18 -1.23
C VAL A 251 4.83 -4.29 -0.11
N MET A 252 3.62 -4.55 0.40
CA MET A 252 3.12 -3.91 1.61
C MET A 252 3.51 -4.73 2.84
N VAL A 253 4.14 -4.09 3.82
CA VAL A 253 4.58 -4.72 5.07
C VAL A 253 3.61 -4.46 6.23
N ALA A 254 3.22 -5.52 6.92
CA ALA A 254 2.20 -5.50 7.95
C ALA A 254 2.66 -4.91 9.29
N HIS A 255 1.68 -4.59 10.14
CA HIS A 255 1.90 -4.26 11.55
C HIS A 255 1.70 -5.51 12.42
N ALA A 256 2.72 -6.35 12.54
CA ALA A 256 2.70 -7.53 13.38
C ALA A 256 4.08 -7.82 13.98
N GLU A 257 4.12 -8.36 15.19
CA GLU A 257 5.35 -8.93 15.78
C GLU A 257 5.57 -10.35 15.24
N VAL A 258 6.81 -10.67 14.88
CA VAL A 258 7.19 -12.00 14.38
C VAL A 258 8.38 -12.52 15.19
N PRO A 259 8.18 -13.50 16.08
CA PRO A 259 9.26 -14.09 16.86
C PRO A 259 10.42 -14.58 15.98
N GLY A 260 11.63 -14.14 16.31
CA GLY A 260 12.85 -14.48 15.56
C GLY A 260 13.10 -13.64 14.31
N LEU A 261 12.21 -12.69 14.01
CA LEU A 261 12.38 -11.70 12.94
C LEU A 261 12.32 -10.25 13.46
N THR A 262 11.43 -9.95 14.40
CA THR A 262 11.31 -8.64 15.04
C THR A 262 11.65 -8.69 16.52
N ALA A 263 11.99 -7.54 17.11
CA ALA A 263 12.10 -7.42 18.56
C ALA A 263 10.70 -7.49 19.22
N PRO A 264 10.60 -7.90 20.49
CA PRO A 264 9.32 -7.89 21.20
C PRO A 264 8.69 -6.49 21.23
N GLY A 265 7.42 -6.38 20.84
CA GLY A 265 6.66 -5.14 20.69
C GLY A 265 6.96 -4.35 19.42
N GLU A 266 7.89 -4.80 18.58
CA GLU A 266 8.25 -4.14 17.33
C GLU A 266 7.49 -4.76 16.14
N PRO A 267 6.67 -3.96 15.41
CA PRO A 267 6.00 -4.43 14.21
C PRO A 267 6.99 -4.60 13.04
N VAL A 268 6.71 -5.56 12.17
CA VAL A 268 7.46 -5.81 10.92
C VAL A 268 7.68 -4.52 10.12
N SER A 269 6.66 -3.67 9.96
CA SER A 269 6.74 -2.41 9.21
C SER A 269 7.75 -1.39 9.75
N LEU A 270 8.23 -1.56 10.99
CA LEU A 270 9.21 -0.69 11.63
C LEU A 270 10.54 -1.42 11.95
N SER A 271 10.63 -2.70 11.62
CA SER A 271 11.77 -3.54 12.00
C SER A 271 12.78 -3.62 10.87
N ARG A 272 14.00 -3.13 11.14
CA ARG A 272 15.11 -3.19 10.18
C ARG A 272 15.52 -4.64 9.89
N ASP A 273 15.45 -5.52 10.88
CA ASP A 273 15.75 -6.94 10.71
C ASP A 273 14.73 -7.61 9.77
N ALA A 274 13.46 -7.19 9.84
CA ALA A 274 12.43 -7.68 8.92
C ALA A 274 12.58 -7.12 7.50
N ILE A 275 12.60 -5.79 7.33
CA ILE A 275 12.58 -5.19 5.99
C ILE A 275 13.96 -5.30 5.32
N THR A 276 15.01 -4.78 5.96
CA THR A 276 16.36 -4.78 5.38
C THR A 276 17.02 -6.15 5.50
N GLY A 277 16.89 -6.82 6.66
CA GLY A 277 17.54 -8.10 6.91
C GLY A 277 16.92 -9.26 6.12
N GLU A 278 15.59 -9.39 6.18
CA GLU A 278 14.89 -10.51 5.57
C GLU A 278 14.36 -10.21 4.16
N LEU A 279 13.44 -9.25 4.01
CA LEU A 279 12.77 -9.01 2.73
C LEU A 279 13.77 -8.56 1.64
N ARG A 280 14.61 -7.56 1.93
CA ARG A 280 15.64 -7.10 0.98
C ARG A 280 16.87 -7.99 0.97
N GLY A 281 17.29 -8.48 2.14
CA GLY A 281 18.52 -9.26 2.32
C GLY A 281 18.37 -10.72 1.91
N SER A 282 17.67 -11.51 2.73
CA SER A 282 17.49 -12.95 2.51
C SER A 282 16.66 -13.27 1.25
N SER A 283 15.53 -12.58 1.05
CA SER A 283 14.63 -12.80 -0.09
C SER A 283 15.08 -12.04 -1.35
N GLY A 284 15.97 -11.04 -1.23
CA GLY A 284 16.53 -10.32 -2.37
C GLY A 284 15.57 -9.35 -3.07
N PHE A 285 14.48 -8.93 -2.40
CA PHE A 285 13.52 -8.01 -2.99
C PHE A 285 14.09 -6.59 -3.14
N ASP A 286 14.12 -6.09 -4.38
CA ASP A 286 14.64 -4.76 -4.72
C ASP A 286 13.55 -3.79 -5.24
N GLY A 287 12.28 -4.21 -5.20
CA GLY A 287 11.15 -3.34 -5.53
C GLY A 287 10.79 -2.37 -4.41
N VAL A 288 9.68 -1.64 -4.61
CA VAL A 288 9.13 -0.69 -3.63
C VAL A 288 8.57 -1.45 -2.44
N VAL A 289 8.99 -1.07 -1.23
CA VAL A 289 8.39 -1.50 0.03
C VAL A 289 7.54 -0.37 0.57
N ILE A 290 6.26 -0.63 0.83
CA ILE A 290 5.32 0.33 1.43
C ILE A 290 4.82 -0.20 2.76
N THR A 291 4.63 0.67 3.76
CA THR A 291 4.00 0.23 5.01
C THR A 291 2.50 0.02 4.82
N ASP A 292 1.89 -0.83 5.64
CA ASP A 292 0.46 -0.68 5.94
C ASP A 292 0.21 0.69 6.64
N SER A 293 -1.06 1.05 6.84
CA SER A 293 -1.42 2.38 7.33
C SER A 293 -0.89 2.65 8.73
N LEU A 294 0.01 3.64 8.85
CA LEU A 294 0.59 4.06 10.13
C LEU A 294 -0.42 4.67 11.11
N GLY A 295 -1.66 4.90 10.67
CA GLY A 295 -2.79 5.31 11.52
C GLY A 295 -3.47 4.16 12.28
N MET A 296 -3.06 2.91 12.06
CA MET A 296 -3.65 1.73 12.71
C MET A 296 -3.24 1.63 14.19
N GLY A 297 -4.10 1.02 15.01
CA GLY A 297 -3.92 0.88 16.46
C GLY A 297 -2.60 0.23 16.87
N ALA A 298 -2.11 -0.75 16.10
CA ALA A 298 -0.79 -1.36 16.30
C ALA A 298 0.37 -0.34 16.34
N ILE A 299 0.22 0.82 15.70
CA ILE A 299 1.21 1.90 15.64
C ILE A 299 0.83 3.05 16.56
N VAL A 300 -0.36 3.65 16.39
CA VAL A 300 -0.72 4.91 17.06
C VAL A 300 -0.93 4.78 18.57
N ASN A 301 -1.10 3.55 19.08
CA ASN A 301 -1.13 3.29 20.52
C ASN A 301 0.26 3.39 21.18
N GLN A 302 1.34 3.42 20.38
CA GLN A 302 2.72 3.43 20.86
C GLN A 302 3.48 4.71 20.50
N GLN A 303 3.23 5.30 19.32
CA GLN A 303 3.94 6.47 18.83
C GLN A 303 3.14 7.27 17.80
N THR A 304 3.64 8.45 17.43
CA THR A 304 3.02 9.29 16.40
C THR A 304 3.24 8.72 15.00
N GLN A 305 2.38 9.08 14.04
CA GLN A 305 2.60 8.71 12.63
C GLN A 305 3.89 9.31 12.06
N ALA A 306 4.29 10.50 12.53
CA ALA A 306 5.52 11.16 12.11
C ALA A 306 6.78 10.38 12.56
N ASP A 307 6.83 9.93 13.82
CA ASP A 307 7.93 9.10 14.31
C ASP A 307 7.90 7.70 13.69
N ALA A 308 6.71 7.15 13.46
CA ALA A 308 6.56 5.87 12.78
C ALA A 308 7.03 5.92 11.31
N ALA A 309 6.79 7.02 10.60
CA ALA A 309 7.28 7.20 9.24
C ALA A 309 8.81 7.20 9.20
N VAL A 310 9.46 7.90 10.13
CA VAL A 310 10.93 7.89 10.24
C VAL A 310 11.45 6.48 10.56
N ALA A 311 10.85 5.80 11.53
CA ALA A 311 11.25 4.44 11.90
C ALA A 311 11.08 3.45 10.73
N ALA A 312 9.96 3.51 10.00
CA ALA A 312 9.70 2.67 8.83
C ALA A 312 10.72 2.92 7.71
N ILE A 313 10.96 4.19 7.37
CA ILE A 313 11.91 4.55 6.32
C ILE A 313 13.32 4.14 6.73
N ALA A 314 13.73 4.38 7.99
CA ALA A 314 15.03 3.94 8.52
C ALA A 314 15.17 2.41 8.54
N ALA A 315 14.09 1.67 8.75
CA ALA A 315 14.05 0.21 8.66
C ALA A 315 14.19 -0.32 7.22
N GLY A 316 13.93 0.51 6.21
CA GLY A 316 14.12 0.23 4.80
C GLY A 316 12.84 0.26 3.95
N ALA A 317 11.71 0.72 4.50
CA ALA A 317 10.53 1.03 3.69
C ALA A 317 10.81 2.21 2.76
N ASP A 318 10.29 2.17 1.53
CA ASP A 318 10.42 3.27 0.58
C ASP A 318 9.24 4.25 0.68
N ILE A 319 8.06 3.79 1.08
CA ILE A 319 6.87 4.64 1.26
C ILE A 319 6.24 4.36 2.62
N ALA A 320 6.08 5.40 3.43
CA ALA A 320 5.29 5.36 4.66
C ALA A 320 3.87 5.86 4.38
N LEU A 321 2.88 5.02 4.71
CA LEU A 321 1.47 5.27 4.43
C LEU A 321 0.78 5.97 5.61
N LEU A 322 0.56 7.27 5.49
CA LEU A 322 -0.10 8.12 6.48
C LEU A 322 -1.62 8.00 6.40
N SER A 323 -2.29 8.11 7.54
CA SER A 323 -3.75 8.13 7.65
C SER A 323 -4.24 9.50 8.11
N GLY A 324 -4.74 10.30 7.16
CA GLY A 324 -5.25 11.65 7.42
C GLY A 324 -4.33 12.73 6.86
N ALA A 325 -4.93 13.77 6.29
CA ALA A 325 -4.20 14.92 5.74
C ALA A 325 -3.61 15.83 6.84
N ASP A 326 -4.22 15.82 8.02
CA ASP A 326 -3.83 16.62 9.18
C ASP A 326 -2.47 16.25 9.78
N VAL A 327 -1.98 15.03 9.53
CA VAL A 327 -0.67 14.56 10.02
C VAL A 327 0.46 14.74 9.02
N VAL A 328 0.15 15.16 7.79
CA VAL A 328 1.11 15.16 6.67
C VAL A 328 2.25 16.15 6.89
N ALA A 329 1.94 17.40 7.24
CA ALA A 329 2.95 18.43 7.42
C ALA A 329 3.95 18.06 8.53
N ASP A 330 3.46 17.55 9.66
CA ASP A 330 4.28 17.09 10.78
C ASP A 330 5.17 15.90 10.38
N ALA A 331 4.62 14.92 9.65
CA ALA A 331 5.37 13.77 9.17
C ALA A 331 6.45 14.18 8.15
N HIS A 332 6.12 15.05 7.20
CA HIS A 332 7.06 15.57 6.20
C HIS A 332 8.23 16.29 6.85
N GLN A 333 7.93 17.21 7.78
CA GLN A 333 8.97 17.94 8.51
C GLN A 333 9.83 17.01 9.37
N ARG A 334 9.22 16.01 10.03
CA ARG A 334 9.94 15.03 10.85
C ARG A 334 10.89 14.16 10.01
N VAL A 335 10.48 13.78 8.81
CA VAL A 335 11.34 13.03 7.85
C VAL A 335 12.47 13.92 7.33
N ILE A 336 12.23 15.18 6.97
CA ILE A 336 13.29 16.12 6.56
C ILE A 336 14.37 16.19 7.65
N THR A 337 13.98 16.47 8.89
CA THR A 337 14.91 16.55 10.02
C THR A 337 15.68 15.24 10.22
N ALA A 338 15.00 14.09 10.12
CA ALA A 338 15.65 12.79 10.26
C ALA A 338 16.74 12.52 9.19
N ILE A 339 16.51 12.99 7.96
CA ILE A 339 17.48 12.89 6.87
C ILE A 339 18.67 13.83 7.12
N GLU A 340 18.39 15.09 7.50
CA GLU A 340 19.42 16.10 7.75
C GLU A 340 20.33 15.74 8.94
N ASP A 341 19.74 15.17 9.99
CA ASP A 341 20.46 14.71 11.19
C ASP A 341 21.17 13.35 10.98
N GLY A 342 20.89 12.66 9.86
CA GLY A 342 21.45 11.35 9.55
C GLY A 342 20.86 10.19 10.35
N GLU A 343 19.70 10.38 10.97
CA GLU A 343 18.89 9.30 11.55
C GLU A 343 18.43 8.34 10.45
N ILE A 344 18.05 8.90 9.28
CA ILE A 344 17.89 8.15 8.04
C ILE A 344 19.13 8.40 7.17
N PRO A 345 19.94 7.36 6.85
CA PRO A 345 21.12 7.54 6.02
C PRO A 345 20.77 8.09 4.63
N GLY A 346 21.48 9.12 4.17
CA GLY A 346 21.18 9.76 2.87
C GLY A 346 21.33 8.83 1.65
N ASP A 347 22.23 7.85 1.71
CA ASP A 347 22.37 6.82 0.67
C ASP A 347 21.18 5.87 0.62
N GLN A 348 20.55 5.61 1.77
CA GLN A 348 19.30 4.85 1.85
C GLN A 348 18.12 5.66 1.29
N VAL A 349 18.03 6.94 1.63
CA VAL A 349 17.04 7.87 1.04
C VAL A 349 17.15 7.88 -0.48
N GLU A 350 18.36 8.05 -1.01
CA GLU A 350 18.60 8.08 -2.46
C GLU A 350 18.13 6.78 -3.14
N GLN A 351 18.42 5.62 -2.54
CA GLN A 351 17.96 4.33 -3.06
C GLN A 351 16.44 4.21 -3.05
N SER A 352 15.78 4.59 -1.96
CA SER A 352 14.33 4.56 -1.87
C SER A 352 13.66 5.50 -2.87
N VAL A 353 14.13 6.75 -2.96
CA VAL A 353 13.63 7.72 -3.94
C VAL A 353 13.85 7.21 -5.37
N ARG A 354 14.99 6.57 -5.68
CA ARG A 354 15.20 5.94 -7.00
C ARG A 354 14.15 4.89 -7.32
N ARG A 355 13.84 3.99 -6.37
CA ARG A 355 12.80 2.96 -6.57
C ARG A 355 11.42 3.60 -6.79
N VAL A 356 11.05 4.60 -5.98
CA VAL A 356 9.76 5.29 -6.11
C VAL A 356 9.64 6.04 -7.43
N LEU A 357 10.69 6.75 -7.86
CA LEU A 357 10.68 7.47 -9.13
C LEU A 357 10.65 6.51 -10.33
N ALA A 358 11.39 5.39 -10.27
CA ALA A 358 11.34 4.35 -11.30
C ALA A 358 9.94 3.71 -11.39
N MET A 359 9.30 3.44 -10.26
CA MET A 359 7.91 2.96 -10.19
C MET A 359 6.93 3.94 -10.85
N LYS A 360 7.18 5.25 -10.73
CA LYS A 360 6.40 6.31 -11.40
C LYS A 360 6.73 6.48 -12.89
N GLY A 361 7.66 5.70 -13.44
CA GLY A 361 8.13 5.84 -14.82
C GLY A 361 8.93 7.12 -15.08
N ILE A 362 9.52 7.72 -14.04
CA ILE A 362 10.35 8.92 -14.17
C ILE A 362 11.77 8.50 -14.58
N GLU A 363 12.23 9.07 -15.68
CA GLU A 363 13.56 8.84 -16.24
C GLU A 363 14.31 10.17 -16.41
N GLY A 364 15.64 10.14 -16.36
CA GLY A 364 16.50 11.29 -16.67
C GLY A 364 16.67 12.33 -15.55
N GLU A 365 16.90 13.58 -15.95
CA GLU A 365 17.29 14.69 -15.07
C GLU A 365 16.06 15.54 -14.72
N CYS A 366 15.54 15.41 -13.49
CA CYS A 366 14.29 15.99 -12.99
C CYS A 366 14.34 17.52 -12.79
N PHE A 367 14.89 18.29 -13.75
CA PHE A 367 15.17 19.73 -13.62
C PHE A 367 13.94 20.58 -13.28
N ASP A 368 12.80 20.30 -13.92
CA ASP A 368 11.55 21.04 -13.70
C ASP A 368 11.04 20.79 -12.28
N ALA A 369 11.06 19.53 -11.83
CA ALA A 369 10.71 19.16 -10.46
C ALA A 369 11.61 19.83 -9.43
N ILE A 370 12.93 19.80 -9.63
CA ILE A 370 13.90 20.46 -8.74
C ILE A 370 13.58 21.95 -8.62
N SER A 371 13.28 22.60 -9.74
CA SER A 371 12.94 24.03 -9.76
C SER A 371 11.61 24.33 -9.06
N ALA A 372 10.60 23.46 -9.24
CA ALA A 372 9.30 23.59 -8.61
C ALA A 372 9.39 23.42 -7.08
N TYR A 373 10.05 22.36 -6.60
CA TYR A 373 10.26 22.15 -5.16
C TYR A 373 11.07 23.28 -4.51
N ALA A 374 12.11 23.78 -5.17
CA ALA A 374 12.87 24.93 -4.65
C ALA A 374 12.03 26.22 -4.56
N ALA A 375 11.00 26.38 -5.41
CA ALA A 375 10.07 27.50 -5.32
C ALA A 375 9.07 27.33 -4.16
N ILE A 376 8.60 26.10 -3.94
CA ILE A 376 7.75 25.74 -2.79
C ILE A 376 8.51 26.02 -1.49
N ASP A 377 9.74 25.53 -1.36
CA ASP A 377 10.55 25.71 -0.14
C ASP A 377 10.81 27.19 0.17
N ARG A 378 11.07 28.01 -0.86
CA ARG A 378 11.22 29.46 -0.68
C ARG A 378 9.94 30.11 -0.17
N THR A 379 8.80 29.72 -0.73
CA THR A 379 7.50 30.26 -0.34
C THR A 379 7.17 29.91 1.12
N ARG A 380 7.45 28.66 1.53
CA ARG A 380 7.30 28.21 2.91
C ARG A 380 8.17 29.03 3.87
N ALA A 381 9.46 29.20 3.55
CA ALA A 381 10.38 29.98 4.37
C ALA A 381 9.96 31.47 4.52
N GLU A 382 9.39 32.08 3.48
CA GLU A 382 8.86 33.45 3.54
C GLU A 382 7.61 33.56 4.45
N GLN A 383 6.75 32.55 4.44
CA GLN A 383 5.58 32.48 5.32
C GLN A 383 5.98 32.32 6.79
N ASP A 384 6.97 31.46 7.08
CA ASP A 384 7.48 31.23 8.44
C ASP A 384 8.17 32.48 9.01
N ALA A 385 8.93 33.21 8.18
CA ALA A 385 9.54 34.47 8.61
C ALA A 385 8.49 35.53 8.99
N THR A 386 7.40 35.61 8.21
CA THR A 386 6.33 36.59 8.42
C THR A 386 5.46 36.23 9.63
N SER A 387 5.22 34.94 9.89
CA SER A 387 4.46 34.47 11.06
C SER A 387 5.27 34.61 12.35
N GLY A 388 6.60 34.44 12.30
CA GLY A 388 7.51 34.69 13.41
C GLY A 388 7.55 36.16 13.84
N GLU A 389 7.66 37.11 12.89
CA GLU A 389 7.65 38.56 13.20
C GLU A 389 6.33 39.04 13.83
N ALA A 390 5.19 38.42 13.49
CA ALA A 390 3.90 38.76 14.09
C ALA A 390 3.79 38.35 15.58
N THR A 391 4.66 37.46 16.06
CA THR A 391 4.67 37.03 17.47
C THR A 391 5.63 37.84 18.35
N GLU A 392 6.59 38.56 17.78
CA GLU A 392 7.55 39.38 18.54
C GLU A 392 7.07 40.82 18.82
N ASP A 393 6.06 41.34 18.12
CA ASP A 393 5.51 42.71 18.33
C ASP A 393 4.42 42.78 19.44
N GLY A 394 4.28 41.71 20.24
CA GLY A 394 3.24 41.58 21.28
C GLY A 394 3.65 41.98 22.70
N THR A 395 4.91 42.37 22.94
CA THR A 395 5.41 42.69 24.29
C THR A 395 6.25 43.96 24.34
N ASP A 396 5.60 45.14 24.40
CA ASP A 396 6.00 46.24 25.31
C ASP A 396 4.95 47.36 25.26
N ASP A 397 4.23 47.61 26.36
CA ASP A 397 4.13 48.93 27.00
C ASP A 397 3.06 48.90 28.12
N THR A 398 3.46 48.50 29.32
CA THR A 398 2.87 49.08 30.54
C THR A 398 3.98 49.40 31.54
N THR A 399 4.69 50.51 31.28
CA THR A 399 5.42 51.20 32.34
C THR A 399 4.44 52.00 33.20
N GLY A 400 4.23 51.56 34.45
CA GLY A 400 3.27 52.19 35.37
C GLY A 400 3.55 51.89 36.84
N SER A 401 4.69 52.40 37.32
CA SER A 401 5.00 52.92 38.67
C SER A 401 4.24 52.42 39.92
N ASP A 402 5.05 51.98 40.87
CA ASP A 402 4.85 51.69 42.29
C ASP A 402 3.89 52.60 43.09
N ASP A 403 3.04 52.01 43.95
CA ASP A 403 2.98 52.34 45.40
C ASP A 403 2.15 51.29 46.21
N PRO A 404 2.53 50.90 47.45
CA PRO A 404 1.81 49.90 48.25
C PRO A 404 1.10 50.48 49.50
N ALA A 405 -0.12 50.03 49.78
CA ALA A 405 -0.85 50.13 51.06
C ALA A 405 -2.20 49.40 50.90
N ASP A 406 -2.89 48.82 51.86
CA ASP A 406 -2.71 48.44 53.26
C ASP A 406 -3.95 47.58 53.57
N SER A 407 -3.80 46.61 54.46
CA SER A 407 -4.85 45.68 54.90
C SER A 407 -5.76 46.29 55.97
N SER A 408 -7.08 46.13 55.81
CA SER A 408 -8.13 46.02 56.86
C SER A 408 -9.47 46.14 56.15
N GLY A 409 -10.58 45.49 56.47
CA GLY A 409 -11.01 44.72 57.63
C GLY A 409 -12.54 44.82 57.64
N GLU A 410 -13.21 43.66 57.59
CA GLU A 410 -14.58 43.33 58.04
C GLU A 410 -15.78 44.28 57.82
N GLY A 411 -16.86 43.73 57.26
CA GLY A 411 -18.20 44.33 57.26
C GLY A 411 -19.30 43.32 56.91
N ILE A 412 -20.10 42.96 57.91
CA ILE A 412 -21.08 41.85 58.01
C ILE A 412 -22.44 42.17 57.35
N THR A 413 -23.21 41.10 57.07
CA THR A 413 -24.68 40.88 57.20
C THR A 413 -25.40 40.58 55.86
N ASP A 414 -25.90 39.36 55.67
CA ASP A 414 -27.24 38.84 56.06
C ASP A 414 -28.30 39.25 55.01
N SER A 415 -29.21 38.45 54.46
CA SER A 415 -29.85 37.18 54.86
C SER A 415 -30.56 36.62 53.61
N GLY A 416 -30.87 35.32 53.59
CA GLY A 416 -32.21 34.88 53.16
C GLY A 416 -32.37 33.88 52.01
N ILE A 417 -32.49 32.60 52.40
CA ILE A 417 -33.62 31.68 52.07
C ILE A 417 -33.63 30.88 50.74
N ASN A 418 -33.46 29.56 50.94
CA ASN A 418 -34.10 28.36 50.35
C ASN A 418 -33.93 27.92 48.88
N ASP A 419 -33.00 26.98 48.72
CA ASP A 419 -33.04 25.60 48.14
C ASP A 419 -34.43 24.88 48.06
N PRO A 420 -34.56 23.65 47.49
CA PRO A 420 -34.48 23.16 46.09
C PRO A 420 -35.78 22.41 45.65
N THR A 421 -35.81 21.84 44.43
CA THR A 421 -36.35 20.50 44.03
C THR A 421 -36.37 20.40 42.48
N SER A 422 -35.64 19.47 41.82
CA SER A 422 -36.01 18.06 41.48
C SER A 422 -37.22 18.00 40.52
N ASP A 423 -37.38 17.20 39.46
CA ASP A 423 -36.78 15.97 38.92
C ASP A 423 -37.65 15.59 37.68
N THR A 424 -37.25 14.56 36.94
CA THR A 424 -37.97 13.72 35.96
C THR A 424 -37.98 14.20 34.49
N GLY A 425 -37.78 13.34 33.49
CA GLY A 425 -37.68 11.88 33.50
C GLY A 425 -37.37 11.27 32.13
N SER A 426 -37.20 9.95 32.18
CA SER A 426 -36.92 8.92 31.17
C SER A 426 -37.74 8.92 29.88
N GLY A 427 -37.15 8.34 28.81
CA GLY A 427 -37.88 7.80 27.66
C GLY A 427 -37.03 6.88 26.79
N THR A 428 -37.26 5.57 26.90
CA THR A 428 -36.85 4.49 26.00
C THR A 428 -37.77 4.40 24.77
N GLY A 429 -37.29 3.90 23.63
CA GLY A 429 -38.15 3.44 22.53
C GLY A 429 -37.40 2.92 21.30
N ASP A 430 -37.49 1.59 21.12
CA ASP A 430 -37.33 0.70 19.95
C ASP A 430 -36.03 0.65 19.13
#